data_AF-A0A379S532-F1
#
_entry.id   AF-A0A379S532-F1
#
_cell.length_a   1.000
_cell.length_b   1.000
_cell.length_c   1.000
_cell.angle_alpha   90.00
_cell.angle_beta   90.00
_cell.angle_gamma   90.00
#
_symmetry.space_group_name_H-M   'P 1'
#
loop_
_entity.id
_entity.type
_entity.pdbx_description
1 polymer ?
#
loop_
_entity_poly.entity_id
_entity_poly.type
_entity_poly.pdbx_seq_one_letter_code
_entity_poly.pdbx_strand_id
1 'polypeptide(L)'
;MRLVQLSRHSIAFPSPEGALREPNGLLALGGDLSPARLLMAYQHGIFPWFSPGDPILWWSPDPRAVLWPEEFHLSRSMKRFHNTSPLPRDAQLRFRPGY
;
A
#
# COMPACT_ATOMS: atom_id res chain seq x y z
N MET A 1 -12.83 15.48 -12.23
CA MET A 1 -13.37 14.36 -11.44
C MET A 1 -13.33 14.75 -9.98
N ARG A 2 -14.37 14.46 -9.19
CA ARG A 2 -14.49 14.93 -7.79
C ARG A 2 -14.02 13.84 -6.85
N LEU A 3 -13.16 14.19 -5.90
CA LEU A 3 -12.65 13.26 -4.91
C LEU A 3 -13.76 12.87 -3.91
N VAL A 4 -13.89 11.58 -3.61
CA VAL A 4 -14.93 11.06 -2.72
C VAL A 4 -14.46 11.17 -1.27
N GLN A 5 -15.29 11.76 -0.40
CA GLN A 5 -15.07 11.71 1.05
C GLN A 5 -15.73 10.46 1.61
N LEU A 6 -14.95 9.58 2.26
CA LEU A 6 -15.45 8.34 2.83
C LEU A 6 -16.25 8.60 4.13
N SER A 7 -17.34 7.86 4.28
CA SER A 7 -18.17 7.86 5.49
C SER A 7 -17.47 7.14 6.64
N ARG A 8 -17.69 7.59 7.89
CA ARG A 8 -17.26 6.87 9.10
C ARG A 8 -18.16 5.68 9.45
N HIS A 9 -19.34 5.57 8.83
CA HIS A 9 -20.33 4.53 9.11
C HIS A 9 -20.37 3.42 8.05
N SER A 10 -19.53 3.52 7.02
CA SER A 10 -19.41 2.52 5.95
C SER A 10 -17.95 2.33 5.57
N ILE A 11 -17.59 1.08 5.27
CA ILE A 11 -16.25 0.69 4.81
C ILE A 11 -16.13 0.66 3.28
N ALA A 12 -17.22 0.93 2.55
CA ALA A 12 -17.24 0.85 1.09
C ALA A 12 -16.31 1.88 0.44
N PHE A 13 -15.65 1.47 -0.65
CA PHE A 13 -14.82 2.31 -1.50
C PHE A 13 -15.49 2.53 -2.86
N PRO A 14 -15.28 3.68 -3.51
CA PRO A 14 -15.59 3.84 -4.93
C PRO A 14 -14.72 2.92 -5.79
N SER A 15 -15.15 2.66 -7.02
CA SER A 15 -14.36 1.85 -7.98
C SER A 15 -12.99 2.49 -8.24
N PRO A 16 -11.89 1.72 -8.21
CA PRO A 16 -10.54 2.20 -8.56
C PRO A 16 -10.43 2.84 -9.94
N GLU A 17 -11.26 2.44 -10.90
CA GLU A 17 -11.29 3.03 -12.26
C GLU A 17 -11.66 4.53 -12.24
N GLY A 18 -12.30 4.98 -11.15
CA GLY A 18 -12.63 6.39 -10.90
C GLY A 18 -11.52 7.17 -10.21
N ALA A 19 -10.29 6.66 -10.12
CA ALA A 19 -9.15 7.37 -9.54
C ALA A 19 -8.65 8.51 -10.45
N LEU A 20 -8.12 9.56 -9.83
CA LEU A 20 -7.51 10.68 -10.56
C LEU A 20 -6.27 10.23 -11.34
N ARG A 21 -6.07 10.83 -12.53
CA ARG A 21 -4.83 10.66 -13.29
C ARG A 21 -3.68 11.51 -12.76
N GLU A 22 -4.01 12.68 -12.22
CA GLU A 22 -3.07 13.59 -11.57
C GLU A 22 -3.73 14.15 -10.29
N PRO A 23 -3.20 13.87 -9.10
CA PRO A 23 -2.11 12.92 -8.82
C PRO A 23 -2.52 11.46 -9.09
N ASN A 24 -1.62 10.67 -9.68
CA ASN A 24 -1.93 9.32 -10.17
C ASN A 24 -2.46 8.41 -9.06
N GLY A 25 -3.69 7.94 -9.25
CA GLY A 25 -4.32 6.95 -8.40
C GLY A 25 -5.08 7.52 -7.23
N LEU A 26 -5.10 8.84 -7.02
CA LEU A 26 -5.81 9.41 -5.88
C LEU A 26 -7.32 9.20 -6.04
N LEU A 27 -7.93 8.47 -5.10
CA LEU A 27 -9.29 7.93 -5.23
C LEU A 27 -10.27 8.56 -4.23
N ALA A 28 -9.89 8.61 -2.95
CA ALA A 28 -10.77 9.05 -1.87
C ALA A 28 -10.00 9.68 -0.70
N LEU A 29 -10.70 10.43 0.14
CA LEU A 29 -10.17 11.01 1.38
C LEU A 29 -11.05 10.66 2.58
N GLY A 30 -10.46 10.63 3.78
CA GLY A 30 -11.16 10.44 5.06
C GLY A 30 -11.43 8.98 5.42
N GLY A 31 -12.48 8.76 6.22
CA GLY A 31 -12.74 7.47 6.86
C GLY A 31 -11.91 7.29 8.14
N ASP A 32 -11.31 6.12 8.29
CA ASP A 32 -10.54 5.68 9.46
C ASP A 32 -9.50 4.63 9.04
N LEU A 33 -8.62 4.19 9.95
CA LEU A 33 -7.68 3.10 9.71
C LEU A 33 -8.10 1.82 10.45
N SER A 34 -9.40 1.58 10.57
CA SER A 34 -9.90 0.35 11.20
C SER A 34 -9.46 -0.88 10.40
N PRO A 35 -9.20 -2.03 11.06
CA PRO A 35 -8.81 -3.26 10.36
C PRO A 35 -9.79 -3.66 9.25
N ALA A 36 -11.10 -3.50 9.47
CA ALA A 36 -12.13 -3.82 8.49
C ALA A 36 -12.02 -2.96 7.22
N ARG A 37 -11.78 -1.66 7.37
CA ARG A 37 -11.60 -0.76 6.22
C ARG A 37 -10.29 -1.03 5.49
N LEU A 38 -9.20 -1.30 6.21
CA LEU A 38 -7.92 -1.66 5.61
C LEU A 38 -8.02 -2.93 4.78
N LEU A 39 -8.65 -3.98 5.33
CA LEU A 39 -8.88 -5.23 4.59
C LEU A 39 -9.72 -4.99 3.33
N MET A 40 -10.80 -4.20 3.44
CA MET A 40 -11.62 -3.81 2.29
C MET A 40 -10.80 -3.06 1.22
N ALA A 41 -9.99 -2.08 1.64
CA ALA A 41 -9.14 -1.32 0.72
C ALA A 41 -8.19 -2.24 -0.05
N TYR A 42 -7.41 -3.07 0.66
CA TYR A 42 -6.43 -3.96 0.03
C TYR A 42 -7.08 -5.00 -0.89
N GLN A 43 -8.26 -5.52 -0.53
CA GLN A 43 -9.03 -6.43 -1.39
C GLN A 43 -9.42 -5.79 -2.74
N HIS A 44 -9.62 -4.47 -2.75
CA HIS A 44 -9.94 -3.70 -3.94
C HIS A 44 -8.72 -3.03 -4.60
N GLY A 45 -7.49 -3.39 -4.20
CA GLY A 45 -6.27 -2.79 -4.75
C GLY A 45 -5.99 -1.37 -4.28
N ILE A 46 -6.68 -0.91 -3.24
CA ILE A 46 -6.58 0.44 -2.68
C ILE A 46 -5.66 0.42 -1.45
N PHE A 47 -4.82 1.44 -1.27
CA PHE A 47 -3.97 1.58 -0.09
C PHE A 47 -4.00 3.00 0.50
N PRO A 48 -3.88 3.15 1.82
CA PRO A 48 -3.77 4.47 2.44
C PRO A 48 -2.33 5.00 2.34
N TRP A 49 -2.16 6.25 1.95
CA TRP A 49 -0.86 6.93 1.96
C TRP A 49 -1.04 8.44 2.08
N PHE A 50 -0.51 9.05 3.13
CA PHE A 50 -0.72 10.47 3.43
C PHE A 50 0.39 10.98 4.38
N SER A 51 0.60 12.29 4.43
CA SER A 51 1.62 12.89 5.30
C SER A 51 1.04 13.22 6.68
N PRO A 52 1.87 13.38 7.73
CA PRO A 52 1.40 13.90 9.01
C PRO A 52 0.72 15.28 8.83
N GLY A 53 -0.52 15.40 9.32
CA GLY A 53 -1.34 16.61 9.17
C GLY A 53 -2.31 16.57 7.99
N ASP A 54 -2.12 15.67 7.03
CA ASP A 54 -3.08 15.45 5.95
C ASP A 54 -4.28 14.62 6.44
N PRO A 55 -5.46 14.77 5.82
CA PRO A 55 -6.49 13.75 5.95
C PRO A 55 -5.99 12.42 5.39
N ILE A 56 -6.59 11.30 5.83
CA ILE A 56 -6.30 9.98 5.24
C ILE A 56 -6.62 10.05 3.74
N LEU A 57 -5.64 9.73 2.89
CA LEU A 57 -5.81 9.63 1.44
C LEU A 57 -5.68 8.18 1.00
N TRP A 58 -6.53 7.78 0.05
CA TRP A 58 -6.63 6.42 -0.47
C TRP A 58 -6.30 6.39 -1.96
N TRP A 59 -5.47 5.44 -2.36
CA TRP A 59 -4.82 5.41 -3.67
C TRP A 59 -5.00 4.08 -4.39
N SER A 60 -5.17 4.14 -5.71
CA SER A 60 -5.08 3.01 -6.64
C SER A 60 -4.50 3.47 -7.99
N PRO A 61 -3.16 3.58 -8.11
CA PRO A 61 -2.49 4.10 -9.31
C PRO A 61 -2.59 3.15 -10.50
N ASP A 62 -2.58 3.76 -11.69
CA ASP A 62 -2.52 3.09 -12.98
C ASP A 62 -1.41 3.77 -13.84
N PRO A 63 -0.35 3.06 -14.25
CA PRO A 63 -0.06 1.65 -13.99
C PRO A 63 0.33 1.36 -12.53
N ARG A 64 0.10 0.10 -12.10
CA ARG A 64 0.49 -0.39 -10.77
C ARG A 64 1.88 -1.02 -10.81
N ALA A 65 2.77 -0.59 -9.91
CA ALA A 65 4.04 -1.25 -9.69
C ALA A 65 3.83 -2.64 -9.05
N VAL A 66 4.34 -3.68 -9.71
CA VAL A 66 4.32 -5.07 -9.25
C VAL A 66 5.72 -5.69 -9.36
N LEU A 67 6.01 -6.67 -8.51
CA LEU A 67 7.24 -7.46 -8.56
C LEU A 67 6.85 -8.93 -8.68
N TRP A 68 7.20 -9.56 -9.79
CA TRP A 68 7.10 -11.01 -9.96
C TRP A 68 8.25 -11.66 -9.19
N PRO A 69 8.00 -12.50 -8.17
CA PRO A 69 9.05 -13.11 -7.37
C PRO A 69 10.10 -13.88 -8.19
N GLU A 70 9.66 -14.53 -9.26
CA GLU A 70 10.47 -15.30 -10.20
C GLU A 70 11.34 -14.45 -11.12
N GLU A 71 10.97 -13.17 -11.35
CA GLU A 71 11.73 -12.23 -12.16
C GLU A 71 12.66 -11.34 -11.33
N PHE A 72 12.74 -11.58 -10.02
CA PHE A 72 13.55 -10.77 -9.13
C PHE A 72 15.03 -10.76 -9.55
N HIS A 73 15.53 -9.57 -9.89
CA HIS A 73 16.92 -9.39 -10.29
C HIS A 73 17.87 -9.36 -9.10
N LEU A 74 18.51 -10.51 -8.83
CA LEU A 74 19.57 -10.60 -7.82
C LEU A 74 20.96 -10.38 -8.46
N SER A 75 21.57 -9.21 -8.20
CA SER A 75 22.87 -8.84 -8.77
C SER A 75 23.99 -9.79 -8.33
N ARG A 76 25.06 -9.92 -9.14
CA ARG A 76 26.19 -10.82 -8.84
C ARG A 76 26.89 -10.49 -7.52
N SER A 77 27.04 -9.19 -7.20
CA SER A 77 27.61 -8.75 -5.93
C SER A 77 26.70 -9.10 -4.76
N MET A 78 25.38 -8.93 -4.90
CA MET A 78 24.42 -9.32 -3.88
C MET A 78 24.40 -10.83 -3.65
N LYS A 79 24.51 -11.66 -4.70
CA LYS A 79 24.64 -13.13 -4.56
C LYS A 79 25.86 -13.50 -3.72
N ARG A 80 27.02 -12.89 -4.00
CA ARG A 80 28.24 -13.14 -3.23
C ARG A 80 28.09 -12.72 -1.77
N PHE A 81 27.56 -11.51 -1.54
CA PHE A 81 27.30 -11.02 -0.20
C PHE A 81 26.34 -11.93 0.57
N HIS A 82 25.24 -12.36 -0.06
CA HIS A 82 24.24 -13.22 0.56
C HIS A 82 24.82 -14.57 1.03
N ASN A 83 25.78 -15.14 0.29
CA ASN A 83 26.42 -16.41 0.64
C ASN A 83 27.32 -16.32 1.89
N THR A 84 27.88 -15.15 2.17
CA THR A 84 28.78 -14.93 3.31
C THR A 84 28.15 -14.05 4.39
N SER A 85 26.89 -13.65 4.21
CA SER A 85 26.26 -12.66 5.06
C SER A 85 26.11 -13.20 6.48
N PRO A 86 26.52 -12.45 7.52
CA PRO A 86 26.26 -12.84 8.91
C PRO A 86 24.80 -12.60 9.32
N LEU A 87 23.96 -12.08 8.40
CA LEU A 87 22.56 -11.78 8.69
C LEU A 87 21.75 -13.08 8.82
N PRO A 88 20.84 -13.17 9.81
CA PRO A 88 19.91 -14.29 9.94
C PRO A 88 19.10 -14.50 8.67
N ARG A 89 18.98 -15.76 8.23
CA ARG A 89 18.17 -16.13 7.05
C ARG A 89 16.69 -16.26 7.38
N ASP A 90 16.38 -16.52 8.64
CA ASP A 90 15.04 -16.49 9.19
C ASP A 90 14.70 -15.05 9.62
N ALA A 91 14.12 -14.28 8.71
CA ALA A 91 13.50 -13.02 9.08
C ALA A 91 12.24 -13.32 9.91
N GLN A 92 12.39 -13.44 11.24
CA GLN A 92 11.25 -13.35 12.13
C GLN A 92 10.79 -11.89 12.13
N LEU A 93 9.78 -11.59 11.31
CA LEU A 93 9.13 -10.29 11.28
C LEU A 93 8.48 -10.05 12.65
N ARG A 94 9.19 -9.36 13.54
CA ARG A 94 8.64 -8.88 14.80
C ARG A 94 7.77 -7.68 14.50
N PHE A 95 6.47 -7.90 14.33
CA PHE A 95 5.50 -6.83 14.36
C PHE A 95 5.53 -6.19 15.74
N ARG A 96 6.05 -4.96 15.82
CA ARG A 96 5.90 -4.12 17.00
C ARG A 96 4.58 -3.37 16.82
N PRO A 97 3.53 -3.64 17.61
CA PRO A 97 2.37 -2.78 17.60
C PRO A 97 2.82 -1.36 17.96
N GLY A 98 2.47 -0.39 17.12
CA GLY A 98 2.70 1.03 17.42
C GLY A 98 1.83 1.45 18.60
N TYR A 99 2.39 2.32 19.45
CA TYR A 99 1.71 3.01 20.54
C TYR A 99 0.69 4.02 20.02
#